data_AF-A0A7K4FRW0-F1
#
_entry.id   AF-A0A7K4FRW0-F1
#
_cell.length_a   1.000
_cell.length_b   1.000
_cell.length_c   1.000
_cell.angle_alpha   90.00
_cell.angle_beta   90.00
_cell.angle_gamma   90.00
#
_symmetry.space_group_name_H-M   'P 1'
#
loop_
_entity.id
_entity.type
_entity.pdbx_description
1 polymer ?
#
loop_
_entity_poly.entity_id
_entity_poly.type
_entity_poly.pdbx_seq_one_letter_code
_entity_poly.pdbx_strand_id
1 'polypeptide(L)'
;MIFKINRSSGDLKSNVHKFIDLSVLSTSSVAPAFSIAASYGVIAMYLGFYSIMAIIITFPIWLGAAILFRKFNRLYPSAGASYHWGNKIVSKRYGSLQAWIITLAYFFSIPPIVIPAGEYTAVLLYNTGIISYSIYSSTITIFLLGSAWILITLVAS
;
A
#
# COMPACT_ATOMS: atom_id res chain seq x y z
N MET A 1 34.00 19.06 4.12
CA MET A 1 34.55 17.69 4.27
C MET A 1 33.64 16.74 3.50
N ILE A 2 34.04 16.35 2.29
CA ILE A 2 33.22 15.53 1.38
C ILE A 2 33.49 14.07 1.72
N PHE A 3 32.51 13.38 2.31
CA PHE A 3 32.60 11.93 2.54
C PHE A 3 32.62 11.22 1.19
N LYS A 4 33.78 10.67 0.81
CA LYS A 4 33.95 9.81 -0.35
C LYS A 4 33.36 8.45 -0.02
N ILE A 5 32.11 8.21 -0.42
CA ILE A 5 31.43 6.93 -0.24
C ILE A 5 32.06 5.92 -1.22
N ASN A 6 32.74 4.92 -0.68
CA ASN A 6 33.25 3.79 -1.45
C ASN A 6 32.05 2.96 -1.95
N ARG A 7 31.78 3.01 -3.25
CA ARG A 7 30.68 2.26 -3.88
C ARG A 7 31.08 0.78 -3.95
N SER A 8 30.48 -0.05 -3.10
CA SER A 8 30.60 -1.52 -3.24
C SER A 8 29.69 -2.02 -4.37
N SER A 9 30.03 -3.17 -4.95
CA SER A 9 29.47 -3.83 -6.14
C SER A 9 27.98 -4.21 -6.11
N GLY A 10 27.19 -3.67 -5.17
CA GLY A 10 25.73 -3.78 -5.07
C GLY A 10 24.98 -2.45 -5.16
N ASP A 11 25.61 -1.42 -5.73
CA ASP A 11 25.04 -0.08 -5.84
C ASP A 11 23.86 -0.06 -6.83
N LEU A 12 22.73 0.51 -6.41
CA LEU A 12 21.54 0.64 -7.25
C LEU A 12 21.86 1.47 -8.50
N LYS A 13 21.47 1.00 -9.68
CA LYS A 13 21.63 1.79 -10.92
C LYS A 13 20.92 3.13 -10.76
N SER A 14 21.69 4.21 -10.80
CA SER A 14 21.15 5.57 -10.78
C SER A 14 20.47 5.88 -12.11
N ASN A 15 19.39 6.67 -12.06
CA ASN A 15 18.65 7.18 -13.23
C ASN A 15 17.97 6.13 -14.12
N VAL A 16 17.57 4.96 -13.59
CA VAL A 16 16.76 3.99 -14.35
C VAL A 16 15.30 4.46 -14.50
N HIS A 17 14.75 5.14 -13.49
CA HIS A 17 13.38 5.64 -13.50
C HIS A 17 13.37 7.17 -13.51
N LYS A 18 12.55 7.76 -14.40
CA LYS A 18 12.30 9.20 -14.40
C LYS A 18 11.40 9.56 -13.21
N PHE A 19 11.35 10.85 -12.89
CA PHE A 19 10.47 11.35 -11.82
C PHE A 19 9.00 10.99 -12.06
N ILE A 20 8.53 11.07 -13.31
CA ILE A 20 7.16 10.68 -13.71
C ILE A 20 6.91 9.20 -13.39
N ASP A 21 7.84 8.31 -13.76
CA ASP A 21 7.69 6.87 -13.52
C ASP A 21 7.58 6.57 -12.02
N LEU A 22 8.39 7.26 -11.20
CA LEU A 22 8.35 7.15 -9.75
C LEU A 22 7.03 7.69 -9.17
N SER A 23 6.50 8.80 -9.70
CA SER A 23 5.22 9.35 -9.27
C SER A 23 4.07 8.39 -9.60
N VAL A 24 4.00 7.88 -10.83
CA VAL A 24 2.95 6.93 -11.24
C VAL A 24 3.03 5.65 -10.43
N LEU A 25 4.23 5.11 -10.23
CA LEU A 25 4.43 3.92 -9.40
C LEU A 25 4.03 4.16 -7.94
N SER A 26 4.38 5.31 -7.37
CA SER A 26 3.99 5.67 -6.00
C SER A 26 2.47 5.85 -5.86
N THR A 27 1.83 6.57 -6.79
CA THR A 27 0.39 6.80 -6.77
C THR A 27 -0.38 5.49 -6.98
N SER A 28 0.07 4.64 -7.90
CA SER A 28 -0.51 3.31 -8.11
C SER A 28 -0.38 2.44 -6.86
N SER A 29 0.77 2.49 -6.16
CA SER A 29 0.99 1.72 -4.94
C SER A 29 0.11 2.15 -3.76
N VAL A 30 -0.25 3.43 -3.66
CA VAL A 30 -1.15 3.94 -2.60
C VAL A 30 -2.62 3.76 -2.97
N ALA A 31 -2.91 3.47 -4.26
CA ALA A 31 -4.23 3.24 -4.83
C ALA A 31 -5.33 4.10 -4.16
N PRO A 32 -5.42 5.41 -4.47
CA PRO A 32 -6.27 6.34 -3.74
C PRO A 32 -7.73 5.90 -3.68
N ALA A 33 -8.26 5.36 -4.78
CA ALA A 33 -9.61 4.82 -4.84
C ALA A 33 -9.81 3.60 -3.92
N PHE A 34 -8.82 2.72 -3.85
CA PHE A 34 -8.83 1.56 -2.96
C PHE A 34 -8.81 2.00 -1.48
N SER A 35 -7.90 2.90 -1.12
CA SER A 35 -7.80 3.42 0.25
C SER A 35 -9.11 4.06 0.72
N ILE A 36 -9.79 4.79 -0.18
CA ILE A 36 -11.11 5.36 0.10
C ILE A 36 -12.14 4.24 0.28
N ALA A 37 -12.24 3.29 -0.64
CA ALA A 37 -13.18 2.17 -0.52
C ALA A 37 -13.01 1.39 0.79
N ALA A 38 -11.77 1.09 1.18
CA ALA A 38 -11.47 0.27 2.35
C ALA A 38 -11.72 0.98 3.69
N SER A 39 -11.52 2.31 3.77
CA SER A 39 -11.50 3.03 5.05
C SER A 39 -12.53 4.15 5.18
N TYR A 40 -12.97 4.74 4.06
CA TYR A 40 -13.83 5.91 4.09
C TYR A 40 -15.21 5.62 4.66
N GLY A 41 -15.77 4.42 4.43
CA GLY A 41 -17.06 4.03 5.01
C GLY A 41 -17.06 4.08 6.53
N VAL A 42 -15.99 3.58 7.15
CA VAL A 42 -15.80 3.61 8.61
C VAL A 42 -15.60 5.05 9.10
N ILE A 43 -14.74 5.82 8.43
CA ILE A 43 -14.48 7.23 8.79
C ILE A 43 -15.77 8.05 8.71
N ALA A 44 -16.55 7.89 7.64
CA ALA A 44 -17.82 8.57 7.45
C ALA A 44 -18.88 8.14 8.46
N MET A 45 -18.91 6.87 8.86
CA MET A 45 -19.82 6.38 9.90
C MET A 45 -19.58 7.05 11.25
N TYR A 46 -18.31 7.27 11.64
CA TYR A 46 -17.98 7.88 12.94
C TYR A 46 -17.97 9.41 12.92
N LEU A 47 -17.49 10.03 11.84
CA LEU A 47 -17.23 11.47 11.76
C LEU A 47 -18.23 12.23 10.87
N GLY A 48 -19.04 11.52 10.09
CA GLY A 48 -19.99 12.11 9.15
C GLY A 48 -19.34 13.15 8.24
N PHE A 49 -19.85 14.38 8.32
CA PHE A 49 -19.34 15.52 7.56
C PHE A 49 -17.88 15.89 7.87
N TYR A 50 -17.37 15.56 9.06
CA TYR A 50 -15.99 15.85 9.47
C TYR A 50 -14.96 14.86 8.89
N SER A 51 -15.39 13.83 8.16
CA SER A 51 -14.51 12.85 7.50
C SER A 51 -13.44 13.49 6.62
N ILE A 52 -13.79 14.54 5.86
CA ILE A 52 -12.84 15.26 5.00
C ILE A 52 -11.79 16.03 5.80
N MET A 53 -12.20 16.62 6.92
CA MET A 53 -11.30 17.34 7.84
C MET A 53 -10.29 16.39 8.49
N ALA A 54 -10.70 15.17 8.84
CA ALA A 54 -9.79 14.16 9.38
C ALA A 54 -8.66 13.81 8.40
N ILE A 55 -8.97 13.72 7.10
CA ILE A 55 -7.96 13.48 6.05
C ILE A 55 -6.99 14.67 5.95
N ILE A 56 -7.51 15.89 5.98
CA ILE A 56 -6.69 17.12 5.91
C ILE A 56 -5.76 17.23 7.12
N ILE A 57 -6.25 16.91 8.33
CA ILE A 57 -5.47 16.97 9.57
C ILE A 57 -4.36 15.90 9.59
N THR A 58 -4.59 14.73 8.98
CA THR A 58 -3.59 13.66 8.93
C THR A 58 -2.53 13.86 7.86
N PHE A 59 -2.81 14.65 6.82
CA PHE A 59 -1.88 14.92 5.72
C PHE A 59 -0.50 15.44 6.16
N PRO A 60 -0.37 16.43 7.06
CA PRO A 60 0.93 16.91 7.54
C PRO A 60 1.81 15.83 8.17
N ILE A 61 1.21 14.86 8.87
CA ILE A 61 1.93 13.75 9.52
C ILE A 61 2.59 12.88 8.45
N TRP A 62 1.83 12.50 7.42
CA TRP A 62 2.33 11.70 6.31
C TRP A 62 3.35 12.46 5.45
N LEU A 63 3.15 13.77 5.25
CA LEU A 63 4.11 14.62 4.56
C LEU A 63 5.44 14.67 5.31
N GLY A 64 5.40 14.81 6.64
CA GLY A 64 6.59 14.75 7.49
C GLY A 64 7.34 13.42 7.36
N ALA A 65 6.62 12.29 7.41
CA ALA A 65 7.20 10.97 7.20
C ALA A 65 7.86 10.83 5.81
N ALA A 66 7.20 11.32 4.75
CA ALA A 66 7.73 11.29 3.39
C ALA A 66 9.05 12.09 3.25
N ILE A 67 9.13 13.27 3.87
CA ILE A 67 10.36 14.07 3.90
C ILE A 67 11.48 13.32 4.63
N LEU A 68 11.16 12.65 5.75
CA LEU A 68 12.13 11.88 6.52
C LEU A 68 12.67 10.68 5.71
N PHE A 69 11.79 9.91 5.06
CA PHE A 69 12.20 8.82 4.18
C PHE A 69 13.01 9.30 2.98
N ARG A 70 12.68 10.47 2.40
CA ARG A 70 13.51 11.09 1.35
C ARG A 70 14.92 11.39 1.86
N LYS A 71 15.07 11.90 3.08
CA LYS A 71 16.38 12.18 3.68
C LYS A 71 17.17 10.89 3.93
N PHE A 72 16.53 9.85 4.45
CA PHE A 72 17.18 8.55 4.66
C PHE A 72 17.60 7.88 3.36
N ASN A 73 16.74 7.89 2.33
CA ASN A 73 17.07 7.36 0.99
C ASN A 73 18.29 8.04 0.37
N ARG A 74 18.49 9.35 0.63
CA ARG A 74 19.68 10.09 0.16
C ARG A 74 20.96 9.74 0.92
N LEU A 75 20.86 9.46 2.22
CA LEU A 75 22.02 9.14 3.06
C LEU A 75 22.46 7.67 2.90
N TYR A 76 21.50 6.76 2.79
CA TYR A 76 21.71 5.32 2.75
C TYR A 76 20.81 4.66 1.68
N PRO A 77 21.22 4.72 0.40
CA PRO A 77 20.44 4.14 -0.70
C PRO A 77 20.42 2.61 -0.61
N SER A 78 19.24 2.02 -0.52
CA SER A 78 19.05 0.55 -0.48
C SER A 78 17.63 0.19 -0.89
N ALA A 79 17.47 -0.93 -1.62
CA ALA A 79 16.16 -1.47 -2.01
C ALA A 79 15.35 -1.98 -0.79
N GLY A 80 16.04 -2.44 0.26
CA GLY A 80 15.43 -2.85 1.53
C GLY A 80 15.30 -1.72 2.55
N ALA A 81 15.26 -0.47 2.08
CA ALA A 81 15.33 0.81 2.80
C ALA A 81 15.16 0.73 4.33
N SER A 82 13.94 0.46 4.82
CA SER A 82 13.62 0.45 6.26
C SER A 82 14.40 -0.59 7.07
N TYR A 83 14.58 -1.81 6.54
CA TYR A 83 15.43 -2.83 7.17
C TYR A 83 16.89 -2.38 7.21
N HIS A 84 17.38 -1.84 6.10
CA HIS A 84 18.76 -1.40 5.97
C HIS A 84 19.09 -0.24 6.93
N TRP A 85 18.22 0.77 7.00
CA TRP A 85 18.37 1.90 7.93
C TRP A 85 18.27 1.44 9.37
N GLY A 86 17.30 0.59 9.69
CA GLY A 86 17.12 0.05 11.04
C GLY A 86 18.33 -0.74 11.53
N ASN A 87 18.90 -1.57 10.67
CA ASN A 87 20.11 -2.34 10.98
C ASN A 87 21.35 -1.43 11.13
N LYS A 88 21.47 -0.40 10.29
CA LYS A 88 22.65 0.48 10.23
C LYS A 88 22.66 1.58 11.30
N ILE A 89 21.50 2.17 11.61
CA ILE A 89 21.37 3.34 12.50
C ILE A 89 21.04 2.91 13.93
N VAL A 90 20.22 1.88 14.11
CA VAL A 90 19.68 1.50 15.43
C VAL A 90 20.36 0.24 15.96
N SER A 91 20.03 -0.93 15.39
CA SER A 91 20.65 -2.20 15.76
C SER A 91 20.19 -3.33 14.82
N LYS A 92 20.94 -4.44 14.79
CA LYS A 92 20.56 -5.64 14.02
C LYS A 92 19.23 -6.25 14.46
N ARG A 93 18.91 -6.19 15.76
CA ARG A 93 17.61 -6.65 16.29
C ARG A 93 16.48 -5.77 15.80
N TYR A 94 16.65 -4.45 15.82
CA TYR A 94 15.65 -3.51 15.31
C TYR A 94 15.42 -3.67 13.80
N GLY A 95 16.49 -3.84 13.02
CA GLY A 95 16.38 -4.18 11.60
C GLY A 95 15.55 -5.44 11.38
N SER A 96 15.84 -6.53 12.10
CA SER A 96 15.07 -7.77 11.99
C SER A 96 13.59 -7.61 12.37
N LEU A 97 13.28 -6.84 13.41
CA LEU A 97 11.89 -6.54 13.78
C LEU A 97 11.18 -5.75 12.67
N GLN A 98 11.87 -4.79 12.05
CA GLN A 98 11.32 -4.01 10.96
C GLN A 98 10.97 -4.89 9.75
N ALA A 99 11.79 -5.90 9.43
CA ALA A 99 11.45 -6.87 8.38
C ALA A 99 10.17 -7.64 8.72
N TRP A 100 10.05 -8.15 9.94
CA TRP A 100 8.84 -8.85 10.40
C TRP A 100 7.59 -7.97 10.34
N ILE A 101 7.68 -6.71 10.77
CA ILE A 101 6.56 -5.75 10.72
C ILE A 101 6.11 -5.54 9.28
N ILE A 102 7.04 -5.40 8.33
CA ILE A 102 6.70 -5.20 6.91
C ILE A 102 6.05 -6.45 6.33
N THR A 103 6.57 -7.65 6.62
CA THR A 103 5.95 -8.91 6.19
C THR A 103 4.53 -9.04 6.71
N LEU A 104 4.31 -8.76 8.00
CA LEU A 104 2.97 -8.78 8.59
C LEU A 104 2.06 -7.72 7.98
N ALA A 105 2.58 -6.51 7.71
CA ALA A 105 1.81 -5.45 7.06
C ALA A 105 1.30 -5.87 5.67
N TYR A 106 2.15 -6.50 4.86
CA TYR A 106 1.75 -7.04 3.55
C TYR A 106 0.74 -8.19 3.67
N PHE A 107 0.88 -9.05 4.67
CA PHE A 107 -0.06 -10.13 4.89
C PHE A 107 -1.44 -9.60 5.33
N PHE A 108 -1.46 -8.67 6.28
CA PHE A 108 -2.69 -8.03 6.76
C PHE A 108 -3.30 -7.03 5.78
N SER A 109 -2.58 -6.60 4.74
CA SER A 109 -3.17 -5.78 3.68
C SER A 109 -4.04 -6.57 2.70
N ILE A 110 -3.97 -7.91 2.69
CA ILE A 110 -4.75 -8.73 1.74
C ILE A 110 -6.27 -8.62 1.97
N PRO A 111 -6.80 -8.85 3.20
CA PRO A 111 -8.25 -8.78 3.43
C PRO A 111 -8.90 -7.43 3.05
N PRO A 112 -8.36 -6.26 3.46
CA PRO A 112 -8.97 -4.99 3.10
C PRO A 112 -8.93 -4.73 1.59
N ILE A 113 -8.07 -5.39 0.81
CA ILE A 113 -8.04 -5.31 -0.66
C ILE A 113 -9.10 -6.22 -1.29
N VAL A 114 -9.14 -7.48 -0.88
CA VAL A 114 -9.90 -8.52 -1.56
C VAL A 114 -11.40 -8.44 -1.25
N ILE A 115 -11.77 -8.09 -0.02
CA ILE A 115 -13.18 -8.01 0.41
C ILE A 115 -13.96 -6.97 -0.42
N PRO A 116 -13.57 -5.67 -0.46
CA PRO A 116 -14.29 -4.69 -1.25
C PRO A 116 -14.19 -4.94 -2.75
N ALA A 117 -13.11 -5.56 -3.25
CA ALA A 117 -13.03 -5.98 -4.65
C ALA A 117 -14.13 -7.01 -5.00
N GLY A 118 -14.38 -7.97 -4.11
CA GLY A 118 -15.47 -8.93 -4.25
C GLY A 118 -16.85 -8.26 -4.16
N GLU A 119 -17.06 -7.38 -3.17
CA GLU A 119 -18.31 -6.65 -2.97
C GLU A 119 -18.68 -5.78 -4.18
N TYR A 120 -17.75 -4.96 -4.68
CA TYR A 120 -18.03 -4.11 -5.84
C TYR A 120 -18.22 -4.90 -7.12
N THR A 121 -17.50 -6.01 -7.30
CA THR A 121 -17.74 -6.89 -8.45
C THR A 121 -19.14 -7.51 -8.37
N ALA A 122 -19.58 -7.93 -7.18
CA ALA A 122 -20.92 -8.46 -6.98
C ALA A 122 -22.01 -7.41 -7.27
N VAL A 123 -21.81 -6.17 -6.78
CA VAL A 123 -22.71 -5.03 -7.06
C VAL A 123 -22.76 -4.74 -8.57
N LEU A 124 -21.62 -4.75 -9.25
CA LEU A 124 -21.55 -4.51 -10.69
C LEU A 124 -22.30 -5.59 -11.49
N LEU A 125 -22.12 -6.87 -11.14
CA LEU A 125 -22.80 -7.99 -11.79
C LEU A 125 -24.32 -8.01 -11.50
N TYR A 126 -24.73 -7.54 -10.32
CA TYR A 126 -26.14 -7.33 -10.00
C TYR A 126 -26.75 -6.18 -10.82
N ASN A 127 -26.09 -5.02 -10.85
CA ASN A 127 -26.57 -3.84 -11.58
C ASN A 127 -26.63 -4.04 -13.10
N THR A 128 -25.82 -4.95 -13.64
CA THR A 128 -25.83 -5.33 -15.07
C THR A 128 -26.86 -6.42 -15.38
N GLY A 129 -27.59 -6.93 -14.39
CA GLY A 129 -28.62 -7.95 -14.56
C GLY A 129 -28.08 -9.37 -14.79
N ILE A 130 -26.76 -9.58 -14.66
CA ILE A 130 -26.12 -10.89 -14.86
C ILE A 130 -26.43 -11.83 -13.67
N ILE A 131 -26.58 -11.28 -12.47
CA ILE A 131 -26.77 -12.03 -11.23
C ILE A 131 -28.08 -11.63 -10.54
N SER A 132 -28.83 -12.62 -10.04
CA SER A 132 -30.06 -12.41 -9.25
C SER A 132 -29.78 -11.99 -7.80
N TYR A 133 -30.75 -11.33 -7.16
CA TYR A 133 -30.62 -10.85 -5.77
C TYR A 133 -30.21 -11.94 -4.76
N SER A 134 -30.71 -13.17 -4.92
CA SER A 134 -30.39 -14.31 -4.05
C SER A 134 -28.91 -14.72 -4.09
N ILE A 135 -28.24 -14.52 -5.23
CA ILE A 135 -26.84 -14.84 -5.42
C ILE A 135 -25.97 -13.67 -4.97
N TYR A 136 -26.43 -12.42 -5.18
CA TYR A 136 -25.76 -11.21 -4.72
C TYR A 136 -25.62 -11.16 -3.18
N SER A 137 -26.67 -11.51 -2.43
CA SER A 137 -26.66 -11.43 -0.96
C SER A 137 -25.84 -12.52 -0.27
N SER A 138 -25.28 -13.48 -1.02
CA SER A 138 -24.54 -14.61 -0.46
C SER A 138 -23.08 -14.27 -0.22
N THR A 139 -22.60 -14.51 1.00
CA THR A 139 -21.17 -14.37 1.38
C THR A 139 -20.26 -15.25 0.53
N ILE A 140 -20.78 -16.40 0.05
CA ILE A 140 -20.02 -17.32 -0.80
C ILE A 140 -19.68 -16.66 -2.15
N THR A 141 -20.60 -15.88 -2.72
CA THR A 141 -20.37 -15.17 -3.99
C THR A 141 -19.27 -14.13 -3.83
N ILE A 142 -19.31 -13.34 -2.75
CA ILE A 142 -18.27 -12.34 -2.45
C ILE A 142 -16.90 -13.02 -2.27
N PHE A 143 -16.87 -14.15 -1.55
CA PHE A 143 -15.64 -14.93 -1.36
C PHE A 143 -15.08 -15.47 -2.69
N LEU A 144 -15.92 -16.04 -3.55
CA LEU A 144 -15.52 -16.56 -4.85
C LEU A 144 -15.00 -15.45 -5.77
N LEU A 145 -15.69 -14.32 -5.84
CA LEU A 145 -15.28 -13.17 -6.64
C LEU A 145 -13.95 -12.58 -6.14
N GLY A 146 -13.79 -12.43 -4.82
CA GLY A 146 -12.53 -11.99 -4.22
C GLY A 146 -11.38 -12.96 -4.52
N SER A 147 -11.62 -14.26 -4.37
CA SER A 147 -10.63 -15.30 -4.67
C SER A 147 -10.26 -15.33 -6.16
N ALA A 148 -11.22 -15.10 -7.06
CA ALA A 148 -10.97 -15.00 -8.48
C ALA A 148 -10.02 -13.83 -8.81
N TRP A 149 -10.19 -12.67 -8.17
CA TRP A 149 -9.25 -11.55 -8.30
C TRP A 149 -7.84 -11.90 -7.82
N ILE A 150 -7.70 -12.61 -6.70
CA ILE A 150 -6.39 -13.09 -6.23
C ILE A 150 -5.75 -13.99 -7.30
N LEU A 151 -6.50 -14.96 -7.83
CA LEU A 151 -5.99 -15.87 -8.87
C LEU A 151 -5.56 -15.13 -10.14
N ILE A 152 -6.34 -14.14 -10.57
CA ILE A 152 -5.99 -13.30 -11.72
C ILE A 152 -4.67 -12.56 -11.44
N THR A 153 -4.51 -11.97 -10.25
CA THR A 153 -3.27 -11.27 -9.89
C THR A 153 -2.07 -12.19 -9.82
N LEU A 154 -2.24 -13.44 -9.38
CA LEU A 154 -1.17 -14.45 -9.34
C LEU A 154 -0.72 -14.88 -10.74
N VAL A 155 -1.62 -14.92 -11.73
CA VAL A 155 -1.26 -15.24 -13.11
C VAL A 155 -0.59 -14.05 -13.82
N ALA A 156 -0.96 -12.83 -13.44
CA ALA A 156 -0.45 -11.61 -14.04
C ALA A 156 0.91 -11.16 -13.50
N SER A 157 1.33 -11.67 -12.32
CA SER A 157 2.61 -11.36 -11.66
C SER A 157 3.75 -12.25 -12.11
#